data_AF-A0A970MK02-F1
#
_entry.id   AF-A0A970MK02-F1
#
_cell.length_a   1.000
_cell.length_b   1.000
_cell.length_c   1.000
_cell.angle_alpha   90.00
_cell.angle_beta   90.00
_cell.angle_gamma   90.00
#
_symmetry.space_group_name_H-M   'P 1'
#
loop_
_entity.id
_entity.type
_entity.pdbx_description
1 polymer ?
#
loop_
_entity_poly.entity_id
_entity_poly.type
_entity_poly.pdbx_seq_one_letter_code
_entity_poly.pdbx_strand_id
1 'polypeptide(L)'
;MIQATLFISKADNQFEAIIQHLDQLQNEHPHELSIIDIDREPVLQSEYADKAPVLDIGVYRITKTFEIEDIKLAFEKSEARLEEAQAKGNQVLVRRISEPLEMEKADRFSHWFSRKYMLVFNAVVFLYVFFAFLAPGLMKIGWVTPAKVIYKVYSPLCHQLGYRTFYLFGEQPYYPSQMGQVDGLLTFGMAAGIDENNVNAARSFLGNETMGYKTALCQRDVAIYSAIFVFGLIFSVFGRRIKPLPWYIWILLGLGPIGLDGFSQLLGQTGWAIFDWIPLRESTPMFRVVTGGLFGLTSAWFGYPYMEESIKENRREMQLKQAIVSQIEAQRGKRT
;
A
#
# COMPACT_ATOMS: atom_id res chain seq x y z
N MET A 1 18.88 -29.87 -18.87
CA MET A 1 19.94 -28.88 -19.16
C MET A 1 20.00 -27.94 -17.97
N ILE A 2 21.18 -27.73 -17.41
CA ILE A 2 21.38 -26.82 -16.27
C ILE A 2 21.46 -25.38 -16.78
N GLN A 3 20.88 -24.42 -16.06
CA GLN A 3 21.08 -23.00 -16.36
C GLN A 3 22.37 -22.50 -15.71
N ALA A 4 23.22 -21.85 -16.50
CA ALA A 4 24.41 -21.15 -16.05
C ALA A 4 24.25 -19.65 -16.31
N THR A 5 24.46 -18.81 -15.30
CA THR A 5 24.38 -17.35 -15.41
C THR A 5 25.68 -16.70 -14.94
N LEU A 6 26.38 -16.04 -15.85
CA LEU A 6 27.63 -15.33 -15.57
C LEU A 6 27.36 -13.82 -15.46
N PHE A 7 27.53 -13.26 -14.26
CA PHE A 7 27.49 -11.83 -14.00
C PHE A 7 28.91 -11.27 -14.05
N ILE A 8 29.20 -10.43 -15.03
CA ILE A 8 30.57 -9.97 -15.29
C ILE A 8 30.55 -8.61 -16.00
N SER A 9 31.61 -7.81 -15.78
CA SER A 9 31.85 -6.61 -16.57
C SER A 9 32.49 -6.99 -17.91
N LYS A 10 32.17 -6.27 -18.99
CA LYS A 10 32.81 -6.51 -20.29
C LYS A 10 34.32 -6.25 -20.30
N ALA A 11 34.82 -5.45 -19.36
CA ALA A 11 36.24 -5.14 -19.24
C ALA A 11 37.01 -6.15 -18.39
N ASP A 12 36.32 -7.16 -17.83
CA ASP A 12 36.92 -8.14 -16.94
C ASP A 12 37.85 -9.08 -17.72
N ASN A 13 39.08 -9.26 -17.22
CA ASN A 13 40.11 -10.07 -17.86
C ASN A 13 39.85 -11.58 -17.72
N GLN A 14 38.96 -11.99 -16.83
CA GLN A 14 38.59 -13.40 -16.62
C GLN A 14 37.48 -13.87 -17.57
N PHE A 15 36.84 -12.94 -18.32
CA PHE A 15 35.70 -13.25 -19.18
C PHE A 15 35.98 -14.39 -20.16
N GLU A 16 37.01 -14.26 -21.00
CA GLU A 16 37.32 -15.27 -22.02
C GLU A 16 37.70 -16.63 -21.43
N ALA A 17 38.45 -16.63 -20.32
CA ALA A 17 38.86 -17.86 -19.65
C ALA A 17 37.65 -18.64 -19.09
N ILE A 18 36.70 -17.94 -18.47
CA ILE A 18 35.47 -18.55 -17.93
C ILE A 18 34.62 -19.15 -19.05
N ILE A 19 34.44 -18.40 -20.15
CA ILE A 19 33.68 -18.89 -21.32
C ILE A 19 34.34 -20.14 -21.90
N GLN A 20 35.67 -20.15 -22.05
CA GLN A 20 36.39 -21.31 -22.57
C GLN A 20 36.22 -22.55 -21.68
N HIS A 21 36.26 -22.40 -20.36
CA HIS A 21 36.01 -23.52 -19.43
C HIS A 21 34.58 -24.05 -19.53
N LEU A 22 33.59 -23.16 -19.65
CA LEU A 22 32.19 -23.54 -19.85
C LEU A 22 32.00 -24.28 -21.18
N ASP A 23 32.56 -23.78 -22.28
CA ASP A 23 32.49 -24.43 -23.59
C ASP A 23 33.12 -25.83 -23.59
N GLN A 24 34.25 -26.02 -22.89
CA GLN A 24 34.89 -27.33 -22.72
C GLN A 24 34.00 -28.34 -22.00
N LEU A 25 33.23 -27.88 -21.01
CA LEU A 25 32.34 -28.72 -20.20
C LEU A 25 30.97 -28.94 -20.86
N GLN A 26 30.63 -28.26 -21.96
CA GLN A 26 29.32 -28.33 -22.61
C GLN A 26 28.89 -29.76 -23.00
N ASN A 27 29.84 -30.62 -23.39
CA ASN A 27 29.56 -32.00 -23.79
C ASN A 27 29.33 -32.93 -22.58
N GLU A 28 30.08 -32.73 -21.49
CA GLU A 28 29.97 -33.54 -20.27
C GLU A 28 28.76 -33.10 -19.43
N HIS A 29 28.54 -31.78 -19.33
CA HIS A 29 27.46 -31.16 -18.57
C HIS A 29 26.65 -30.22 -19.48
N PRO A 30 25.62 -30.72 -20.19
CA PRO A 30 24.80 -29.89 -21.06
C PRO A 30 24.12 -28.76 -20.31
N HIS A 31 24.47 -27.52 -20.66
CA HIS A 31 23.98 -26.31 -20.01
C HIS A 31 23.60 -25.20 -20.99
N GLU A 32 22.80 -24.25 -20.50
CA GLU A 32 22.46 -23.01 -21.21
C GLU A 32 23.13 -21.84 -20.49
N LEU A 33 24.09 -21.19 -21.15
CA LEU A 33 24.77 -20.02 -20.60
C LEU A 33 24.05 -18.72 -20.96
N SER A 34 23.78 -17.92 -19.92
CA SER A 34 23.32 -16.53 -19.97
C SER A 34 24.38 -15.59 -19.39
N ILE A 35 24.77 -14.56 -20.15
CA ILE A 35 25.81 -13.59 -19.73
C ILE A 35 25.14 -12.28 -19.35
N ILE A 36 25.30 -11.84 -18.12
CA ILE A 36 24.71 -10.61 -17.60
C ILE A 36 25.79 -9.55 -17.47
N ASP A 37 25.72 -8.54 -18.33
CA ASP A 37 26.58 -7.36 -18.28
C ASP A 37 26.15 -6.48 -17.10
N ILE A 38 26.99 -6.45 -16.07
CA ILE A 38 26.70 -5.70 -14.82
C ILE A 38 26.80 -4.18 -15.01
N ASP A 39 27.48 -3.71 -16.05
CA ASP A 39 27.67 -2.28 -16.33
C ASP A 39 26.47 -1.66 -17.08
N ARG A 40 25.57 -2.51 -17.57
CA ARG A 40 24.41 -2.08 -18.36
C ARG A 40 23.36 -1.35 -17.52
N GLU A 41 23.18 -1.73 -16.26
CA GLU A 41 22.16 -1.14 -15.39
C GLU A 41 22.70 -0.83 -13.98
N PRO A 42 22.38 0.35 -13.40
CA PRO A 42 22.87 0.72 -12.08
C PRO A 42 22.52 -0.27 -10.95
N VAL A 43 21.36 -0.94 -11.05
CA VAL A 43 20.93 -1.92 -10.05
C VAL A 43 21.85 -3.15 -10.04
N LEU A 44 22.29 -3.60 -11.22
CA LEU A 44 23.24 -4.71 -11.37
C LEU A 44 24.61 -4.30 -10.87
N GLN A 45 25.08 -3.11 -11.26
CA GLN A 45 26.36 -2.58 -10.79
C GLN A 45 26.38 -2.47 -9.25
N SER A 46 25.34 -1.89 -8.65
CA SER A 46 25.24 -1.75 -7.19
C SER A 46 25.18 -3.09 -6.45
N GLU A 47 24.74 -4.15 -7.11
CA GLU A 47 24.59 -5.48 -6.52
C GLU A 47 25.85 -6.32 -6.71
N TYR A 48 26.50 -6.22 -7.87
CA TYR A 48 27.56 -7.15 -8.29
C TYR A 48 28.96 -6.54 -8.38
N ALA A 49 29.14 -5.21 -8.40
CA ALA A 49 30.46 -4.59 -8.65
C ALA A 49 31.56 -5.09 -7.70
N ASP A 50 31.26 -5.26 -6.41
CA ASP A 50 32.25 -5.68 -5.41
C ASP A 50 32.53 -7.20 -5.40
N LYS A 51 31.72 -7.97 -6.13
CA LYS A 51 31.77 -9.45 -6.13
C LYS A 51 31.93 -10.06 -7.53
N ALA A 52 31.91 -9.25 -8.58
CA ALA A 52 32.09 -9.71 -9.94
C ALA A 52 33.55 -10.15 -10.18
N PRO A 53 33.77 -11.19 -10.99
CA PRO A 53 32.75 -11.98 -11.67
C PRO A 53 32.00 -12.94 -10.73
N VAL A 54 30.75 -13.27 -11.08
CA VAL A 54 29.92 -14.25 -10.35
C VAL A 54 29.34 -15.24 -11.35
N LEU A 55 29.56 -16.54 -11.14
CA LEU A 55 29.00 -17.60 -11.97
C LEU A 55 28.01 -18.43 -11.14
N ASP A 56 26.73 -18.35 -11.49
CA ASP A 56 25.68 -19.20 -10.94
C ASP A 56 25.46 -20.39 -11.86
N ILE A 57 25.59 -21.60 -11.33
CA ILE A 57 25.26 -22.87 -12.01
C ILE A 57 24.15 -23.53 -11.20
N GLY A 58 22.93 -23.55 -11.73
CA GLY A 58 21.75 -24.01 -11.01
C GLY A 58 21.54 -23.27 -9.67
N VAL A 59 21.86 -23.93 -8.55
CA VAL A 59 21.79 -23.33 -7.20
C VAL A 59 23.15 -23.02 -6.57
N TYR A 60 24.25 -23.33 -7.26
CA TYR A 60 25.61 -23.10 -6.77
C TYR A 60 26.17 -21.82 -7.36
N ARG A 61 26.84 -21.04 -6.50
CA ARG A 61 27.42 -19.74 -6.85
C ARG A 61 28.94 -19.77 -6.65
N ILE A 62 29.66 -19.44 -7.70
CA ILE A 62 31.13 -19.29 -7.72
C ILE A 62 31.47 -17.80 -7.78
N THR A 63 32.38 -17.33 -6.92
CA THR A 63 32.73 -15.90 -6.78
C THR A 63 34.23 -15.62 -6.67
N LYS A 64 35.09 -16.65 -6.65
CA LYS A 64 36.52 -16.47 -6.35
C LYS A 64 37.42 -17.24 -7.30
N THR A 65 37.22 -18.54 -7.41
CA THR A 65 38.03 -19.43 -8.23
C THR A 65 37.21 -19.92 -9.40
N PHE A 66 37.68 -19.64 -10.61
CA PHE A 66 37.00 -20.00 -11.86
C PHE A 66 37.78 -21.07 -12.63
N GLU A 67 38.50 -21.92 -11.88
CA GLU A 67 39.19 -23.07 -12.42
C GLU A 67 38.19 -24.10 -12.96
N ILE A 68 38.61 -24.88 -13.95
CA ILE A 68 37.73 -25.84 -14.61
C ILE A 68 37.20 -26.90 -13.64
N GLU A 69 38.00 -27.31 -12.66
CA GLU A 69 37.60 -28.29 -11.64
C GLU A 69 36.50 -27.74 -10.72
N ASP A 70 36.54 -26.45 -10.37
CA ASP A 70 35.51 -25.82 -9.52
C ASP A 70 34.18 -25.68 -10.26
N ILE A 71 34.24 -25.29 -11.55
CA ILE A 71 33.07 -25.19 -12.43
C ILE A 71 32.46 -26.58 -12.64
N LYS A 72 33.29 -27.60 -12.90
CA LYS A 72 32.85 -28.99 -13.02
C LYS A 72 32.14 -29.47 -11.75
N LEU A 73 32.75 -29.25 -10.58
CA LEU A 73 32.15 -29.62 -9.30
C LEU A 73 30.79 -28.94 -9.07
N ALA A 74 30.63 -27.69 -9.51
CA ALA A 74 29.37 -26.97 -9.40
C ALA A 74 28.29 -27.54 -10.34
N PHE A 75 28.65 -28.02 -11.53
CA PHE A 75 27.72 -28.74 -12.42
C PHE A 75 27.30 -30.08 -11.81
N GLU A 76 28.24 -30.93 -11.40
CA GLU A 76 27.94 -32.23 -10.79
C GLU A 76 27.00 -32.08 -9.58
N LYS A 77 27.26 -31.10 -8.72
CA LYS A 77 26.41 -30.81 -7.57
C LYS A 77 25.03 -30.27 -7.96
N SER A 78 24.93 -29.48 -9.04
CA SER A 78 23.66 -28.95 -9.55
C SER A 78 22.80 -30.04 -10.15
N GLU A 79 23.41 -30.96 -10.89
CA GLU A 79 22.75 -32.13 -11.49
C GLU A 79 22.23 -33.06 -10.42
N ALA A 80 23.06 -33.42 -9.42
CA ALA A 80 22.61 -34.20 -8.27
C ALA A 80 21.44 -33.55 -7.53
N ARG A 81 21.46 -32.21 -7.39
CA ARG A 81 20.38 -31.47 -6.74
C ARG A 81 19.11 -31.43 -7.58
N LEU A 82 19.24 -31.38 -8.91
CA LEU A 82 18.12 -31.46 -9.85
C LEU A 82 17.44 -32.83 -9.78
N GLU A 83 18.22 -33.91 -9.79
CA GLU A 83 17.71 -35.28 -9.66
C GLU A 83 16.96 -35.47 -8.34
N GLU A 84 17.54 -34.99 -7.23
CA GLU A 84 16.88 -35.03 -5.92
C GLU A 84 15.55 -34.24 -5.92
N ALA A 85 15.54 -33.06 -6.55
CA ALA A 85 14.34 -32.24 -6.66
C ALA A 85 13.25 -32.93 -7.49
N GLN A 86 13.61 -33.59 -8.58
CA GLN A 86 12.71 -34.37 -9.41
C GLN A 86 12.15 -35.56 -8.65
N ALA A 87 13.00 -36.33 -7.95
CA ALA A 87 12.59 -37.48 -7.15
C ALA A 87 11.62 -37.09 -6.02
N LYS A 88 11.81 -35.92 -5.42
CA LYS A 88 10.92 -35.37 -4.38
C LYS A 88 9.70 -34.63 -4.92
N GLY A 89 9.54 -34.53 -6.24
CA GLY A 89 8.44 -33.78 -6.87
C GLY A 89 8.48 -32.26 -6.63
N ASN A 90 9.63 -31.69 -6.27
CA ASN A 90 9.79 -30.27 -6.01
C ASN A 90 9.92 -29.48 -7.33
N GLN A 91 8.78 -29.26 -7.99
CA GLN A 91 8.74 -28.57 -9.28
C GLN A 91 9.35 -27.16 -9.25
N VAL A 92 9.24 -26.44 -8.13
CA VAL A 92 9.82 -25.09 -8.00
C VAL A 92 11.34 -25.13 -8.11
N LEU A 93 11.97 -26.08 -7.42
CA LEU A 93 13.43 -26.23 -7.46
C LEU A 93 13.90 -26.77 -8.81
N VAL A 94 13.14 -27.68 -9.42
CA VAL A 94 13.42 -28.17 -10.79
C VAL A 94 13.46 -27.01 -11.76
N ARG A 95 12.39 -26.19 -11.82
CA ARG A 95 12.34 -25.01 -12.70
C ARG A 95 13.49 -24.05 -12.44
N ARG A 96 13.78 -23.75 -11.17
CA ARG A 96 14.89 -22.85 -10.81
C ARG A 96 16.26 -23.31 -11.36
N ILE A 97 16.49 -24.62 -11.47
CA ILE A 97 17.77 -25.17 -11.94
C ILE A 97 17.78 -25.35 -13.46
N SER A 98 16.66 -25.78 -14.06
CA SER A 98 16.62 -26.20 -15.47
C SER A 98 16.05 -25.15 -16.43
N GLU A 99 15.26 -24.20 -15.93
CA GLU A 99 14.59 -23.17 -16.73
C GLU A 99 15.23 -21.80 -16.49
N PRO A 100 15.33 -20.98 -17.54
CA PRO A 100 15.81 -19.61 -17.44
C PRO A 100 15.01 -18.81 -16.41
N LEU A 101 15.64 -17.77 -15.86
CA LEU A 101 14.90 -16.80 -15.07
C LEU A 101 13.90 -16.06 -15.98
N GLU A 102 12.63 -16.05 -15.58
CA GLU A 102 11.57 -15.30 -16.27
C GLU A 102 10.79 -14.41 -15.30
N MET A 103 10.17 -13.36 -15.84
CA MET A 103 9.27 -12.48 -15.10
C MET A 103 7.84 -13.03 -15.16
N GLU A 104 7.39 -13.63 -14.05
CA GLU A 104 6.03 -14.10 -13.89
C GLU A 104 5.03 -12.92 -13.88
N LYS A 105 3.74 -13.23 -14.07
CA LYS A 105 2.68 -12.21 -13.95
C LYS A 105 2.67 -11.56 -12.56
N ALA A 106 2.93 -12.34 -11.51
CA ALA A 106 3.04 -11.86 -10.14
C ALA A 106 4.21 -10.88 -9.97
N ASP A 107 5.39 -11.18 -10.54
CA ASP A 107 6.56 -10.30 -10.48
C ASP A 107 6.28 -8.97 -11.21
N ARG A 108 5.65 -9.03 -12.38
CA ARG A 108 5.30 -7.82 -13.16
C ARG A 108 4.33 -6.93 -12.37
N PHE A 109 3.35 -7.55 -11.70
CA PHE A 109 2.45 -6.83 -10.80
C PHE A 109 3.20 -6.25 -9.59
N SER A 110 4.06 -7.03 -8.93
CA SER A 110 4.88 -6.58 -7.79
C SER A 110 5.76 -5.40 -8.17
N HIS A 111 6.41 -5.46 -9.32
CA HIS A 111 7.22 -4.37 -9.85
C HIS A 111 6.39 -3.11 -10.14
N TRP A 112 5.24 -3.25 -10.82
CA TRP A 112 4.34 -2.12 -11.06
C TRP A 112 3.82 -1.51 -9.75
N PHE A 113 3.34 -2.36 -8.85
CA PHE A 113 2.75 -1.96 -7.58
C PHE A 113 3.79 -1.27 -6.71
N SER A 114 4.98 -1.84 -6.55
CA SER A 114 6.06 -1.24 -5.76
C SER A 114 6.43 0.16 -6.28
N ARG A 115 6.28 0.44 -7.58
CA ARG A 115 6.50 1.78 -8.15
C ARG A 115 5.30 2.73 -8.01
N LYS A 116 4.08 2.20 -8.02
CA LYS A 116 2.83 2.98 -8.13
C LYS A 116 1.93 2.92 -6.89
N TYR A 117 2.31 2.25 -5.81
CA TYR A 117 1.45 2.02 -4.65
C TYR A 117 0.89 3.32 -4.05
N MET A 118 1.67 4.40 -3.97
CA MET A 118 1.15 5.69 -3.48
C MET A 118 0.03 6.26 -4.37
N LEU A 119 0.12 6.07 -5.69
CA LEU A 119 -0.95 6.47 -6.60
C LEU A 119 -2.20 5.64 -6.34
N VAL A 120 -2.05 4.33 -6.17
CA VAL A 120 -3.16 3.41 -5.85
C VAL A 120 -3.82 3.82 -4.52
N PHE A 121 -3.02 4.08 -3.49
CA PHE A 121 -3.52 4.41 -2.15
C PHE A 121 -4.24 5.76 -2.14
N ASN A 122 -3.62 6.79 -2.74
CA ASN A 122 -4.26 8.09 -2.88
C ASN A 122 -5.54 8.00 -3.71
N ALA A 123 -5.57 7.19 -4.78
CA ALA A 123 -6.77 6.99 -5.58
C ALA A 123 -7.90 6.32 -4.79
N VAL A 124 -7.59 5.28 -4.00
CA VAL A 124 -8.58 4.60 -3.14
C VAL A 124 -9.16 5.56 -2.11
N VAL A 125 -8.31 6.30 -1.39
CA VAL A 125 -8.77 7.26 -0.36
C VAL A 125 -9.53 8.43 -1.01
N PHE A 126 -9.06 8.93 -2.16
CA PHE A 126 -9.77 9.96 -2.93
C PHE A 126 -11.16 9.49 -3.32
N LEU A 127 -11.29 8.30 -3.94
CA LEU A 127 -12.58 7.76 -4.35
C LEU A 127 -13.51 7.58 -3.14
N TYR A 128 -12.98 7.12 -2.01
CA TYR A 128 -13.73 6.99 -0.77
C TYR A 128 -14.31 8.33 -0.29
N VAL A 129 -13.49 9.39 -0.22
CA VAL A 129 -13.99 10.72 0.17
C VAL A 129 -14.92 11.29 -0.91
N PHE A 130 -14.54 11.18 -2.18
CA PHE A 130 -15.29 11.67 -3.33
C PHE A 130 -16.71 11.11 -3.36
N PHE A 131 -16.90 9.80 -3.23
CA PHE A 131 -18.23 9.21 -3.24
C PHE A 131 -19.07 9.67 -2.03
N ALA A 132 -18.46 9.93 -0.88
CA ALA A 132 -19.18 10.46 0.28
C ALA A 132 -19.77 11.86 0.04
N PHE A 133 -19.10 12.69 -0.78
CA PHE A 133 -19.60 13.99 -1.23
C PHE A 133 -20.45 13.92 -2.51
N LEU A 134 -20.27 12.89 -3.33
CA LEU A 134 -21.10 12.66 -4.52
C LEU A 134 -22.55 12.36 -4.13
N ALA A 135 -22.77 11.63 -3.04
CA ALA A 135 -24.12 11.27 -2.56
C ALA A 135 -25.08 12.47 -2.42
N PRO A 136 -24.76 13.54 -1.67
CA PRO A 136 -25.63 14.72 -1.61
C PRO A 136 -25.73 15.47 -2.95
N GLY A 137 -24.71 15.43 -3.81
CA GLY A 137 -24.78 15.99 -5.17
C GLY A 137 -25.82 15.27 -6.04
N LEU A 138 -25.85 13.94 -5.97
CA LEU A 138 -26.85 13.12 -6.66
C LEU A 138 -28.26 13.35 -6.10
N MET A 139 -28.39 13.55 -4.78
CA MET A 139 -29.67 13.93 -4.18
C MET A 139 -30.17 15.28 -4.73
N LYS A 140 -29.28 16.28 -4.84
CA LYS A 140 -29.65 17.62 -5.30
C LYS A 140 -30.15 17.66 -6.75
N ILE A 141 -29.61 16.82 -7.63
CA ILE A 141 -30.05 16.72 -9.03
C ILE A 141 -31.21 15.73 -9.24
N GLY A 142 -31.79 15.19 -8.16
CA GLY A 142 -32.91 14.25 -8.22
C GLY A 142 -32.54 12.81 -8.54
N TRP A 143 -31.24 12.46 -8.61
CA TRP A 143 -30.75 11.09 -8.81
C TRP A 143 -30.76 10.30 -7.49
N VAL A 144 -31.96 10.13 -6.94
CA VAL A 144 -32.18 9.60 -5.58
C VAL A 144 -31.73 8.14 -5.44
N THR A 145 -32.05 7.27 -6.41
CA THR A 145 -31.72 5.84 -6.30
C THR A 145 -30.21 5.60 -6.26
N PRO A 146 -29.40 6.14 -7.20
CA PRO A 146 -27.94 6.06 -7.11
C PRO A 146 -27.37 6.64 -5.81
N ALA A 147 -27.89 7.78 -5.33
CA ALA A 147 -27.46 8.38 -4.07
C ALA A 147 -27.69 7.45 -2.87
N LYS A 148 -28.88 6.84 -2.78
CA LYS A 148 -29.24 5.88 -1.72
C LYS A 148 -28.35 4.64 -1.74
N VAL A 149 -27.90 4.17 -2.91
CA VAL A 149 -26.92 3.07 -2.99
C VAL A 149 -25.60 3.49 -2.33
N ILE A 150 -25.11 4.69 -2.60
CA ILE A 150 -23.90 5.21 -1.94
C ILE A 150 -24.11 5.28 -0.43
N TYR A 151 -25.17 5.92 0.07
CA TYR A 151 -25.44 5.97 1.52
C TYR A 151 -25.47 4.58 2.15
N LYS A 152 -26.12 3.61 1.49
CA LYS A 152 -26.21 2.22 1.97
C LYS A 152 -24.83 1.55 2.08
N VAL A 153 -23.97 1.70 1.06
CA VAL A 153 -22.60 1.15 1.06
C VAL A 153 -21.75 1.72 2.21
N TYR A 154 -21.95 2.99 2.57
CA TYR A 154 -21.21 3.64 3.66
C TYR A 154 -21.79 3.36 5.05
N SER A 155 -23.06 2.95 5.14
CA SER A 155 -23.77 2.76 6.40
C SER A 155 -23.20 1.72 7.39
N PRO A 156 -22.48 0.64 6.98
CA PRO A 156 -21.76 -0.21 7.94
C PRO A 156 -20.43 0.41 8.42
N LEU A 157 -19.86 1.35 7.66
CA LEU A 157 -18.59 1.99 7.97
C LEU A 157 -18.78 3.25 8.83
N CYS A 158 -19.92 3.93 8.69
CA CYS A 158 -20.26 5.13 9.41
C CYS A 158 -21.73 5.12 9.81
N HIS A 159 -22.02 5.56 11.04
CA HIS A 159 -23.40 5.65 11.55
C HIS A 159 -24.26 6.69 10.83
N GLN A 160 -23.64 7.64 10.09
CA GLN A 160 -24.34 8.65 9.28
C GLN A 160 -25.39 9.47 10.04
N LEU A 161 -25.20 9.69 11.34
CA LEU A 161 -26.13 10.47 12.16
C LEU A 161 -26.21 11.90 11.64
N GLY A 162 -27.43 12.40 11.37
CA GLY A 162 -27.64 13.73 10.80
C GLY A 162 -26.88 14.82 11.55
N TYR A 163 -26.93 14.79 12.89
CA TYR A 163 -26.23 15.77 13.75
C TYR A 163 -24.70 15.62 13.82
N ARG A 164 -24.12 14.62 13.15
CA ARG A 164 -22.67 14.38 13.04
C ARG A 164 -22.14 14.54 11.62
N THR A 165 -22.97 14.90 10.65
CA THR A 165 -22.61 14.98 9.22
C THR A 165 -22.52 16.42 8.72
N PHE A 166 -21.81 16.62 7.61
CA PHE A 166 -21.90 17.88 6.86
C PHE A 166 -23.11 17.85 5.94
N TYR A 167 -23.69 19.01 5.67
CA TYR A 167 -24.78 19.20 4.72
C TYR A 167 -24.30 20.06 3.56
N LEU A 168 -24.70 19.69 2.34
CA LEU A 168 -24.46 20.46 1.13
C LEU A 168 -25.78 20.94 0.53
N PHE A 169 -25.74 22.11 -0.11
CA PHE A 169 -26.88 22.71 -0.82
C PHE A 169 -28.06 23.14 0.09
N GLY A 170 -27.78 23.46 1.36
CA GLY A 170 -28.76 23.92 2.33
C GLY A 170 -28.34 25.20 3.06
N GLU A 171 -29.16 25.62 4.02
CA GLU A 171 -28.97 26.85 4.80
C GLU A 171 -27.77 26.80 5.76
N GLN A 172 -27.47 25.63 6.35
CA GLN A 172 -26.31 25.45 7.23
C GLN A 172 -25.39 24.34 6.73
N PRO A 173 -24.06 24.48 6.94
CA PRO A 173 -23.10 23.42 6.60
C PRO A 173 -23.20 22.20 7.53
N TYR A 174 -23.86 22.33 8.69
CA TYR A 174 -24.11 21.26 9.64
C TYR A 174 -25.21 21.69 10.64
N TYR A 175 -25.86 20.70 11.25
CA TYR A 175 -26.92 20.90 12.25
C TYR A 175 -26.55 20.13 13.52
N PRO A 176 -25.89 20.74 14.51
CA PRO A 176 -25.39 20.03 15.67
C PRO A 176 -26.53 19.53 16.56
N SER A 177 -26.23 18.57 17.44
CA SER A 177 -27.17 18.16 18.48
C SER A 177 -27.35 19.28 19.51
N GLN A 178 -28.51 19.35 20.15
CA GLN A 178 -28.74 20.26 21.28
C GLN A 178 -27.71 20.06 22.41
N MET A 179 -27.26 18.83 22.66
CA MET A 179 -26.23 18.53 23.67
C MET A 179 -24.85 19.10 23.33
N GLY A 180 -24.60 19.45 22.07
CA GLY A 180 -23.35 20.06 21.62
C GLY A 180 -23.23 21.54 21.96
N GLN A 181 -24.32 22.20 22.39
CA GLN A 181 -24.38 23.60 22.84
C GLN A 181 -23.63 24.56 21.91
N VAL A 182 -23.87 24.44 20.60
CA VAL A 182 -23.25 25.32 19.59
C VAL A 182 -24.19 26.49 19.31
N ASP A 183 -23.79 27.69 19.76
CA ASP A 183 -24.58 28.90 19.58
C ASP A 183 -24.70 29.34 18.12
N GLY A 184 -25.81 30.01 17.79
CA GLY A 184 -26.01 30.63 16.48
C GLY A 184 -26.38 29.68 15.34
N LEU A 185 -26.65 28.39 15.64
CA LEU A 185 -27.07 27.39 14.66
C LEU A 185 -28.35 26.69 15.08
N LEU A 186 -29.21 26.37 14.10
CA LEU A 186 -30.33 25.45 14.30
C LEU A 186 -29.79 24.06 14.62
N THR A 187 -30.37 23.44 15.64
CA THR A 187 -30.07 22.05 15.98
C THR A 187 -30.70 21.10 14.97
N PHE A 188 -30.20 19.86 14.90
CA PHE A 188 -30.77 18.84 14.03
C PHE A 188 -32.25 18.61 14.33
N GLY A 189 -32.61 18.49 15.62
CA GLY A 189 -34.00 18.23 15.98
C GLY A 189 -34.96 19.33 15.57
N MET A 190 -34.53 20.60 15.71
CA MET A 190 -35.33 21.76 15.28
C MET A 190 -35.47 21.84 13.75
N ALA A 191 -34.38 21.60 13.02
CA ALA A 191 -34.38 21.75 11.56
C ALA A 191 -35.04 20.56 10.83
N ALA A 192 -34.85 19.33 11.32
CA ALA A 192 -35.40 18.13 10.69
C ALA A 192 -36.80 17.77 11.22
N GLY A 193 -37.23 18.33 12.36
CA GLY A 193 -38.45 17.92 13.05
C GLY A 193 -38.39 16.48 13.59
N ILE A 194 -37.19 16.00 13.90
CA ILE A 194 -36.92 14.63 14.36
C ILE A 194 -36.31 14.67 15.76
N ASP A 195 -36.83 13.87 16.68
CA ASP A 195 -36.20 13.70 17.99
C ASP A 195 -34.79 13.09 17.84
N GLU A 196 -33.77 13.82 18.31
CA GLU A 196 -32.36 13.43 18.26
C GLU A 196 -32.07 12.12 19.00
N ASN A 197 -32.89 11.77 20.00
CA ASN A 197 -32.79 10.52 20.74
C ASN A 197 -33.24 9.32 19.91
N ASN A 198 -34.03 9.53 18.84
CA ASN A 198 -34.36 8.50 17.87
C ASN A 198 -33.21 8.32 16.87
N VAL A 199 -32.19 7.58 17.30
CA VAL A 199 -30.96 7.28 16.53
C VAL A 199 -31.25 6.74 15.13
N ASN A 200 -32.28 5.89 14.98
CA ASN A 200 -32.66 5.32 13.69
C ASN A 200 -33.24 6.37 12.74
N ALA A 201 -34.09 7.26 13.25
CA ALA A 201 -34.62 8.38 12.46
C ALA A 201 -33.52 9.38 12.09
N ALA A 202 -32.63 9.73 13.02
CA ALA A 202 -31.48 10.59 12.76
C ALA A 202 -30.51 10.01 11.73
N ARG A 203 -30.36 8.67 11.71
CA ARG A 203 -29.56 7.95 10.70
C ARG A 203 -30.24 7.87 9.34
N SER A 204 -31.55 7.66 9.28
CA SER A 204 -32.29 7.50 8.01
C SER A 204 -32.54 8.83 7.29
N PHE A 205 -32.57 9.94 8.00
CA PHE A 205 -32.76 11.28 7.42
C PHE A 205 -31.61 11.66 6.50
N LEU A 206 -31.83 11.76 5.19
CA LEU A 206 -30.79 12.11 4.20
C LEU A 206 -30.67 13.62 3.93
N GLY A 207 -31.68 14.40 4.30
CA GLY A 207 -31.78 15.82 3.97
C GLY A 207 -33.05 16.18 3.21
N ASN A 208 -33.22 17.48 2.95
CA ASN A 208 -34.33 18.08 2.22
C ASN A 208 -33.86 19.39 1.55
N GLU A 209 -34.74 20.10 0.83
CA GLU A 209 -34.34 21.31 0.11
C GLU A 209 -33.89 22.46 1.02
N THR A 210 -34.39 22.55 2.25
CA THR A 210 -34.02 23.60 3.22
C THR A 210 -32.68 23.31 3.88
N MET A 211 -32.54 22.10 4.43
CA MET A 211 -31.32 21.66 5.11
C MET A 211 -30.19 21.28 4.15
N GLY A 212 -30.52 21.09 2.88
CA GLY A 212 -29.65 20.41 1.94
C GLY A 212 -29.56 18.91 2.26
N TYR A 213 -28.57 18.26 1.68
CA TYR A 213 -28.36 16.81 1.81
C TYR A 213 -27.07 16.49 2.54
N LYS A 214 -27.12 15.51 3.43
CA LYS A 214 -25.97 15.15 4.27
C LYS A 214 -24.91 14.37 3.48
N THR A 215 -23.65 14.47 3.87
CA THR A 215 -22.57 13.60 3.35
C THR A 215 -22.78 12.14 3.79
N ALA A 216 -22.26 11.17 3.01
CA ALA A 216 -22.36 9.75 3.38
C ALA A 216 -21.41 9.33 4.52
N LEU A 217 -20.53 10.23 4.96
CA LEU A 217 -19.63 10.08 6.09
C LEU A 217 -19.89 11.16 7.13
N CYS A 218 -19.59 10.86 8.39
CA CYS A 218 -19.61 11.84 9.47
C CYS A 218 -18.43 12.82 9.35
N GLN A 219 -18.55 13.97 10.02
CA GLN A 219 -17.53 15.03 10.04
C GLN A 219 -16.15 14.50 10.45
N ARG A 220 -16.11 13.58 11.43
CA ARG A 220 -14.86 12.98 11.90
C ARG A 220 -14.21 12.12 10.83
N ASP A 221 -14.98 11.22 10.19
CA ASP A 221 -14.45 10.33 9.14
C ASP A 221 -14.01 11.14 7.91
N VAL A 222 -14.80 12.13 7.50
CA VAL A 222 -14.40 13.07 6.44
C VAL A 222 -13.04 13.70 6.76
N ALA A 223 -12.84 14.17 7.99
CA ALA A 223 -11.58 14.77 8.40
C ALA A 223 -10.42 13.76 8.42
N ILE A 224 -10.64 12.54 8.93
CA ILE A 224 -9.62 11.46 8.96
C ILE A 224 -9.16 11.15 7.54
N TYR A 225 -10.08 10.78 6.66
CA TYR A 225 -9.71 10.32 5.31
C TYR A 225 -9.19 11.45 4.42
N SER A 226 -9.71 12.68 4.60
CA SER A 226 -9.16 13.85 3.88
C SER A 226 -7.75 14.17 4.33
N ALA A 227 -7.45 14.08 5.64
CA ALA A 227 -6.10 14.30 6.15
C ALA A 227 -5.12 13.20 5.69
N ILE A 228 -5.56 11.93 5.66
CA ILE A 228 -4.77 10.82 5.09
C ILE A 228 -4.46 11.10 3.61
N PHE A 229 -5.46 11.51 2.83
CA PHE A 229 -5.28 11.83 1.41
C PHE A 229 -4.29 12.98 1.21
N VAL A 230 -4.47 14.09 1.94
CA VAL A 230 -3.57 15.26 1.86
C VAL A 230 -2.14 14.86 2.23
N PHE A 231 -1.94 14.11 3.33
CA PHE A 231 -0.62 13.61 3.68
C PHE A 231 -0.03 12.70 2.60
N GLY A 232 -0.85 11.82 2.01
CA GLY A 232 -0.43 10.94 0.93
C GLY A 232 0.01 11.68 -0.34
N LEU A 233 -0.64 12.80 -0.66
CA LEU A 233 -0.20 13.72 -1.72
C LEU A 233 1.15 14.37 -1.36
N ILE A 234 1.25 14.94 -0.15
CA ILE A 234 2.50 15.56 0.36
C ILE A 234 3.64 14.53 0.29
N PHE A 235 3.46 13.36 0.88
CA PHE A 235 4.46 12.29 0.91
C PHE A 235 4.91 11.87 -0.50
N SER A 236 3.98 11.83 -1.46
CA SER A 236 4.28 11.52 -2.86
C SER A 236 5.09 12.62 -3.54
N VAL A 237 4.72 13.88 -3.35
CA VAL A 237 5.41 15.06 -3.92
C VAL A 237 6.83 15.21 -3.37
N PHE A 238 7.04 14.96 -2.08
CA PHE A 238 8.37 14.95 -1.45
C PHE A 238 9.18 13.68 -1.74
N GLY A 239 8.80 12.90 -2.75
CA GLY A 239 9.57 11.75 -3.21
C GLY A 239 9.63 10.58 -2.21
N ARG A 240 8.65 10.47 -1.31
CA ARG A 240 8.54 9.41 -0.29
C ARG A 240 9.72 9.37 0.69
N ARG A 241 10.32 10.54 0.98
CA ARG A 241 11.51 10.68 1.85
C ARG A 241 11.21 11.17 3.27
N ILE A 242 9.95 11.42 3.60
CA ILE A 242 9.55 11.85 4.94
C ILE A 242 9.79 10.68 5.90
N LYS A 243 10.48 10.93 7.02
CA LYS A 243 10.77 9.91 8.02
C LYS A 243 9.52 9.51 8.82
N PRO A 244 9.44 8.27 9.32
CA PRO A 244 8.33 7.83 10.16
C PRO A 244 8.18 8.73 11.40
N LEU A 245 6.92 9.02 11.75
CA LEU A 245 6.61 9.66 13.02
C LEU A 245 6.94 8.68 14.16
N PRO A 246 7.64 9.09 15.24
CA PRO A 246 7.84 8.21 16.39
C PRO A 246 6.50 7.77 17.00
N TRP A 247 6.38 6.49 17.37
CA TRP A 247 5.12 5.89 17.83
C TRP A 247 4.48 6.65 19.01
N TYR A 248 5.28 7.17 19.93
CA TYR A 248 4.78 7.93 21.08
C TYR A 248 4.18 9.29 20.69
N ILE A 249 4.70 9.94 19.64
CA ILE A 249 4.13 11.18 19.10
C ILE A 249 2.82 10.90 18.39
N TRP A 250 2.76 9.78 17.63
CA TRP A 250 1.51 9.32 17.02
C TRP A 250 0.44 9.03 18.08
N ILE A 251 0.79 8.36 19.17
CA ILE A 251 -0.14 8.13 20.29
C ILE A 251 -0.58 9.46 20.90
N LEU A 252 0.36 10.35 21.23
CA LEU A 252 0.06 11.60 21.93
C LEU A 252 -0.79 12.55 21.09
N LEU A 253 -0.45 12.75 19.82
CA LEU A 253 -1.09 13.74 18.95
C LEU A 253 -2.24 13.17 18.11
N GLY A 254 -2.18 11.88 17.76
CA GLY A 254 -3.20 11.21 16.96
C GLY A 254 -4.26 10.55 17.82
N LEU A 255 -3.87 9.51 18.56
CA LEU A 255 -4.79 8.70 19.37
C LEU A 255 -5.31 9.42 20.63
N GLY A 256 -4.48 10.25 21.25
CA GLY A 256 -4.82 10.98 22.48
C GLY A 256 -6.07 11.84 22.31
N PRO A 257 -6.10 12.83 21.41
CA PRO A 257 -7.24 13.73 21.27
C PRO A 257 -8.52 13.03 20.84
N ILE A 258 -8.46 12.14 19.83
CA ILE A 258 -9.63 11.41 19.34
C ILE A 258 -10.15 10.38 20.36
N GLY A 259 -9.24 9.75 21.11
CA GLY A 259 -9.55 8.83 22.18
C GLY A 259 -10.22 9.55 23.34
N LEU A 260 -9.63 10.64 23.84
CA LEU A 260 -10.25 11.46 24.89
C LEU A 260 -11.62 11.97 24.47
N ASP A 261 -11.76 12.42 23.22
CA ASP A 261 -13.05 12.89 22.69
C ASP A 261 -14.09 11.77 22.64
N GLY A 262 -13.74 10.62 22.06
CA GLY A 262 -14.63 9.47 21.90
C GLY A 262 -14.98 8.78 23.23
N PHE A 263 -14.00 8.58 24.12
CA PHE A 263 -14.22 7.94 25.42
C PHE A 263 -15.09 8.79 26.33
N SER A 264 -14.85 10.11 26.42
CA SER A 264 -15.70 10.95 27.26
C SER A 264 -17.15 11.07 26.75
N GLN A 265 -17.38 11.00 25.43
CA GLN A 265 -18.74 10.88 24.88
C GLN A 265 -19.37 9.53 25.20
N LEU A 266 -18.65 8.43 24.97
CA LEU A 266 -19.18 7.09 25.20
C LEU A 266 -19.51 6.87 26.67
N LEU A 267 -18.56 7.16 27.57
CA LEU A 267 -18.71 6.93 29.00
C LEU A 267 -19.75 7.86 29.63
N GLY A 268 -19.84 9.12 29.20
CA GLY A 268 -20.89 10.04 29.64
C GLY A 268 -22.30 9.62 29.21
N GLN A 269 -22.42 8.74 28.21
CA GLN A 269 -23.70 8.25 27.69
C GLN A 269 -24.09 6.84 28.21
N THR A 270 -23.25 6.17 29.02
CA THR A 270 -23.56 4.80 29.51
C THR A 270 -24.61 4.78 30.63
N GLY A 271 -24.79 5.89 31.36
CA GLY A 271 -25.67 5.97 32.54
C GLY A 271 -25.20 5.12 33.72
N TRP A 272 -23.91 4.76 33.77
CA TRP A 272 -23.33 4.02 34.90
C TRP A 272 -22.82 5.00 35.96
N ALA A 273 -23.23 4.81 37.22
CA ALA A 273 -22.91 5.71 38.34
C ALA A 273 -21.41 5.98 38.54
N ILE A 274 -20.53 5.05 38.14
CA ILE A 274 -19.08 5.21 38.20
C ILE A 274 -18.54 6.29 37.23
N PHE A 275 -19.33 6.73 36.26
CA PHE A 275 -18.99 7.71 35.24
C PHE A 275 -19.80 9.00 35.32
N ASP A 276 -20.62 9.20 36.37
CA ASP A 276 -21.44 10.42 36.55
C ASP A 276 -20.60 11.71 36.67
N TRP A 277 -19.31 11.58 37.00
CA TRP A 277 -18.35 12.69 37.00
C TRP A 277 -17.95 13.16 35.59
N ILE A 278 -18.25 12.38 34.54
CA ILE A 278 -18.06 12.75 33.14
C ILE A 278 -19.37 13.37 32.63
N PRO A 279 -19.37 14.64 32.20
CA PRO A 279 -20.58 15.29 31.76
C PRO A 279 -21.17 14.61 30.52
N LEU A 280 -22.49 14.41 30.52
CA LEU A 280 -23.23 14.02 29.33
C LEU A 280 -23.03 15.10 28.25
N ARG A 281 -22.31 14.74 27.19
CA ARG A 281 -21.92 15.68 26.14
C ARG A 281 -21.95 15.02 24.77
N GLU A 282 -22.10 15.85 23.75
CA GLU A 282 -21.94 15.48 22.35
C GLU A 282 -20.82 16.34 21.74
N SER A 283 -19.99 15.76 20.86
CA SER A 283 -18.88 16.53 20.31
C SER A 283 -19.34 17.66 19.40
N THR A 284 -18.67 18.81 19.46
CA THR A 284 -18.93 19.87 18.48
C THR A 284 -18.35 19.48 17.11
N PRO A 285 -18.91 20.00 16.01
CA PRO A 285 -18.37 19.77 14.67
C PRO A 285 -16.87 20.11 14.56
N MET A 286 -16.44 21.20 15.20
CA MET A 286 -15.03 21.60 15.22
C MET A 286 -14.14 20.56 15.91
N PHE A 287 -14.53 20.05 17.09
CA PHE A 287 -13.76 19.02 17.77
C PHE A 287 -13.68 17.72 16.95
N ARG A 288 -14.76 17.33 16.28
CA ARG A 288 -14.75 16.15 15.39
C ARG A 288 -13.77 16.30 14.23
N VAL A 289 -13.73 17.48 13.61
CA VAL A 289 -12.82 17.77 12.49
C VAL A 289 -11.37 17.83 12.97
N VAL A 290 -11.09 18.53 14.08
CA VAL A 290 -9.72 18.67 14.59
C VAL A 290 -9.16 17.32 15.05
N THR A 291 -9.90 16.60 15.91
CA THR A 291 -9.44 15.30 16.44
C THR A 291 -9.34 14.25 15.34
N GLY A 292 -10.31 14.21 14.42
CA GLY A 292 -10.26 13.32 13.26
C GLY A 292 -9.13 13.65 12.29
N GLY A 293 -8.95 14.93 11.96
CA GLY A 293 -7.88 15.40 11.07
C GLY A 293 -6.49 15.13 11.64
N LEU A 294 -6.27 15.41 12.93
CA LEU A 294 -5.01 15.08 13.62
C LEU A 294 -4.74 13.58 13.60
N PHE A 295 -5.75 12.76 13.93
CA PHE A 295 -5.62 11.31 13.88
C PHE A 295 -5.29 10.80 12.47
N GLY A 296 -6.00 11.27 11.44
CA GLY A 296 -5.74 10.88 10.04
C GLY A 296 -4.36 11.30 9.56
N LEU A 297 -3.96 12.56 9.81
CA LEU A 297 -2.66 13.11 9.43
C LEU A 297 -1.51 12.33 10.08
N THR A 298 -1.57 12.17 11.40
CA THR A 298 -0.50 11.49 12.16
C THR A 298 -0.45 10.00 11.86
N SER A 299 -1.59 9.34 11.60
CA SER A 299 -1.61 7.93 11.20
C SER A 299 -1.03 7.70 9.81
N ALA A 300 -1.30 8.60 8.86
CA ALA A 300 -0.67 8.54 7.54
C ALA A 300 0.84 8.84 7.62
N TRP A 301 1.24 9.82 8.44
CA TRP A 301 2.65 10.13 8.70
C TRP A 301 3.38 8.99 9.42
N PHE A 302 2.72 8.31 10.33
CA PHE A 302 3.27 7.11 10.94
C PHE A 302 3.40 5.99 9.89
N GLY A 303 2.32 5.61 9.20
CA GLY A 303 2.25 4.40 8.39
C GLY A 303 2.94 4.46 7.02
N TYR A 304 2.83 5.56 6.26
CA TYR A 304 3.34 5.62 4.89
C TYR A 304 4.87 5.50 4.78
N PRO A 305 5.66 6.14 5.66
CA PRO A 305 7.11 5.94 5.67
C PRO A 305 7.52 4.49 5.96
N TYR A 306 6.95 3.84 6.99
CA TYR A 306 7.24 2.43 7.29
C TYR A 306 6.90 1.50 6.12
N MET A 307 5.81 1.78 5.42
CA MET A 307 5.44 1.02 4.24
C MET A 307 6.41 1.25 3.06
N GLU A 308 6.88 2.48 2.82
CA GLU A 308 7.92 2.70 1.80
C GLU A 308 9.21 1.94 2.13
N GLU A 309 9.60 1.90 3.41
CA GLU A 309 10.76 1.10 3.85
C GLU A 309 10.57 -0.38 3.50
N SER A 310 9.41 -0.96 3.80
CA SER A 310 9.09 -2.35 3.46
C SER A 310 9.01 -2.60 1.94
N ILE A 311 8.47 -1.67 1.16
CA ILE A 311 8.32 -1.82 -0.29
C ILE A 311 9.66 -1.63 -1.03
N LYS A 312 10.60 -0.86 -0.47
CA LYS A 312 11.86 -0.51 -1.12
C LYS A 312 12.72 -1.73 -1.43
N GLU A 313 12.74 -2.72 -0.53
CA GLU A 313 13.49 -3.97 -0.72
C GLU A 313 12.92 -4.79 -1.89
N ASN A 314 11.62 -5.10 -1.84
CA ASN A 314 10.92 -5.77 -2.94
C ASN A 314 11.05 -5.01 -4.28
N ARG A 315 11.00 -3.66 -4.26
CA ARG A 315 11.24 -2.85 -5.46
C ARG A 315 12.64 -3.11 -6.05
N ARG A 316 13.67 -3.15 -5.21
CA ARG A 316 15.05 -3.41 -5.64
C ARG A 316 15.19 -4.83 -6.20
N GLU A 317 14.63 -5.83 -5.52
CA GLU A 317 14.66 -7.23 -5.98
C GLU A 317 13.97 -7.39 -7.34
N MET A 318 12.79 -6.78 -7.52
CA MET A 318 12.06 -6.84 -8.79
C MET A 318 12.78 -6.09 -9.91
N GLN A 319 13.44 -4.96 -9.61
CA GLN A 319 14.29 -4.26 -10.57
C GLN A 319 15.48 -5.10 -10.99
N LEU A 320 16.14 -5.77 -10.04
CA LEU A 320 17.26 -6.67 -10.32
C LEU A 320 16.81 -7.84 -11.20
N LYS A 321 15.70 -8.49 -10.84
CA LYS A 321 15.13 -9.59 -11.62
C LYS A 321 14.78 -9.12 -13.04
N GLN A 322 14.12 -7.97 -13.18
CA GLN A 322 13.77 -7.42 -14.49
C GLN A 322 15.02 -7.13 -15.35
N ALA A 323 16.08 -6.57 -14.75
CA ALA A 323 17.33 -6.29 -15.43
C ALA A 323 17.94 -7.57 -16.02
N ILE A 324 18.06 -8.61 -15.20
CA ILE A 324 18.60 -9.92 -15.60
C ILE A 324 17.76 -10.53 -16.73
N VAL A 325 16.45 -10.64 -16.54
CA VAL A 325 15.54 -11.26 -17.51
C VAL A 325 15.59 -10.53 -18.85
N SER A 326 15.64 -9.20 -18.85
CA SER A 326 15.73 -8.42 -20.10
C SER A 326 17.00 -8.71 -20.90
N GLN A 327 18.12 -9.02 -20.22
CA GLN A 327 19.36 -9.41 -20.88
C GLN A 327 19.32 -10.85 -21.40
N ILE A 328 18.71 -11.78 -20.65
CA ILE A 328 18.50 -13.18 -21.07
C ILE A 328 17.62 -13.24 -22.32
N GLU A 329 16.47 -12.56 -22.30
CA GLU A 329 15.54 -12.48 -23.43
C GLU A 329 16.24 -11.92 -24.69
N ALA A 330 17.04 -10.86 -24.53
CA ALA A 330 17.80 -10.25 -25.62
C ALA A 330 18.89 -11.16 -26.21
N GLN A 331 19.47 -12.07 -25.41
CA GLN A 331 20.44 -13.06 -25.89
C GLN A 331 19.76 -14.19 -26.66
N ARG A 332 18.63 -14.67 -26.15
CA ARG A 332 17.86 -15.73 -26.80
C ARG A 332 17.29 -15.30 -28.15
N GLY A 333 16.75 -14.09 -28.24
CA GLY A 333 16.26 -13.52 -29.50
C GLY A 333 17.35 -13.27 -30.56
N LYS A 334 18.64 -13.34 -30.19
CA LYS A 334 19.77 -13.33 -31.14
C LYS A 334 20.23 -14.73 -31.56
N ARG A 335 19.84 -15.77 -30.83
CA ARG A 335 20.19 -17.18 -31.11
C ARG A 335 19.17 -17.87 -32.02
N THR A 336 17.95 -17.32 -32.14
CA THR A 336 16.90 -17.67 -33.12
C THR A 336 17.02 -16.82 -34.36
#